data_AF-A0A7H0XKW9-F1
#
_entry.id   AF-A0A7H0XKW9-F1
#
_cell.length_a   1.000
_cell.length_b   1.000
_cell.length_c   1.000
_cell.angle_alpha   90.00
_cell.angle_beta   90.00
_cell.angle_gamma   90.00
#
_symmetry.space_group_name_H-M   'P 1'
#
loop_
_entity.id
_entity.type
_entity.pdbx_description
1 polymer ?
#
loop_
_entity_poly.entity_id
_entity_poly.type
_entity_poly.pdbx_seq_one_letter_code
_entity_poly.pdbx_strand_id
1 'polypeptide(L)'
;NVWCAAGKGTFGTQEVIDRARKTQLAKVVTHRRLILPISGAPGVAAHEVAKQTGFNVSYATLRASDLPEYLDNGMVTTPKMREITFSLYERLVLIPVEVVLALKTMAVASVVVGVVALLLGGMPAVAGAVIAYLGAALTGIVVGPLLLPWLPGRSFAVKGAAVG
;
A
#
# COMPACT_ATOMS: atom_id res chain seq x y z
N ASN A 1 -6.11 -1.85 -0.79
CA ASN A 1 -5.53 -3.21 -0.87
C ASN A 1 -5.77 -3.92 0.47
N VAL A 2 -5.52 -5.24 0.55
CA VAL A 2 -5.78 -6.03 1.77
C VAL A 2 -4.96 -5.54 2.96
N TRP A 3 -3.68 -5.18 2.76
CA TRP A 3 -2.81 -4.66 3.82
C TRP A 3 -3.38 -3.40 4.48
N CYS A 4 -3.76 -2.41 3.68
CA CYS A 4 -4.39 -1.19 4.20
C CYS A 4 -5.73 -1.48 4.87
N ALA A 5 -6.53 -2.41 4.33
CA ALA A 5 -7.80 -2.78 4.92
C ALA A 5 -7.62 -3.46 6.28
N ALA A 6 -6.61 -4.32 6.41
CA ALA A 6 -6.21 -4.97 7.65
C ALA A 6 -5.75 -3.93 8.68
N GLY A 7 -4.87 -3.01 8.29
CA GLY A 7 -4.41 -1.93 9.16
C GLY A 7 -5.50 -0.94 9.58
N LYS A 8 -6.53 -0.75 8.74
CA LYS A 8 -7.71 0.09 9.03
C LYS A 8 -8.86 -0.66 9.71
N GLY A 9 -8.71 -1.96 9.98
CA GLY A 9 -9.74 -2.80 10.61
C GLY A 9 -10.94 -3.17 9.71
N THR A 10 -10.96 -2.75 8.45
CA THR A 10 -12.03 -3.10 7.48
C THR A 10 -11.85 -4.49 6.86
N PHE A 11 -10.65 -5.07 6.99
CA PHE A 11 -10.39 -6.49 6.81
C PHE A 11 -9.89 -7.05 8.15
N GLY A 12 -10.82 -7.23 9.09
CA GLY A 12 -10.51 -7.62 10.47
C GLY A 12 -11.15 -8.93 10.90
N THR A 13 -10.80 -9.39 12.11
CA THR A 13 -11.35 -10.62 12.73
C THR A 13 -12.86 -10.71 12.63
N GLN A 14 -13.57 -9.64 13.04
CA GLN A 14 -15.04 -9.65 13.04
C GLN A 14 -15.62 -9.70 11.63
N GLU A 15 -15.04 -8.97 10.68
CA GLU A 15 -15.49 -9.01 9.28
C GLU A 15 -15.35 -10.43 8.70
N VAL A 16 -14.25 -11.14 8.98
CA VAL A 16 -14.06 -12.53 8.53
C VAL A 16 -15.09 -13.47 9.16
N ILE A 17 -15.34 -13.33 10.47
CA ILE A 17 -16.34 -14.13 11.19
C ILE A 17 -17.73 -13.90 10.63
N ASP A 18 -18.11 -12.63 10.46
CA ASP A 18 -19.41 -12.23 9.95
C ASP A 18 -19.63 -12.72 8.52
N ARG A 19 -18.61 -12.63 7.66
CA ARG A 19 -18.70 -13.16 6.30
C ARG A 19 -18.87 -14.67 6.29
N ALA A 20 -18.07 -15.40 7.06
CA ALA A 20 -18.19 -16.86 7.15
C ALA A 20 -19.58 -17.32 7.64
N ARG A 21 -20.19 -16.57 8.56
CA ARG A 21 -21.56 -16.84 9.07
C ARG A 21 -22.63 -16.45 8.06
N LYS A 22 -22.56 -15.25 7.49
CA LYS A 22 -23.53 -14.74 6.51
C LYS A 22 -23.59 -15.59 5.25
N THR A 23 -22.44 -16.08 4.78
CA THR A 23 -22.40 -17.01 3.63
C THR A 23 -22.74 -18.45 3.99
N GLN A 24 -23.00 -18.73 5.27
CA GLN A 24 -23.22 -20.08 5.80
C GLN A 24 -22.13 -21.07 5.35
N LEU A 25 -20.87 -20.61 5.29
CA LEU A 25 -19.76 -21.38 4.71
C LEU A 25 -19.64 -22.77 5.35
N ALA A 26 -19.93 -22.84 6.64
CA ALA A 26 -19.99 -24.07 7.43
C ALA A 26 -20.90 -25.19 6.90
N LYS A 27 -21.87 -24.86 6.04
CA LYS A 27 -22.85 -25.81 5.47
C LYS A 27 -22.49 -26.30 4.07
N VAL A 28 -21.58 -25.60 3.38
CA VAL A 28 -21.25 -25.88 1.97
C VAL A 28 -19.90 -26.58 1.80
N VAL A 29 -19.03 -26.53 2.79
CA VAL A 29 -17.73 -27.23 2.77
C VAL A 29 -17.60 -28.19 3.95
N THR A 30 -16.95 -29.32 3.72
CA THR A 30 -16.68 -30.33 4.76
C THR A 30 -15.46 -29.99 5.61
N HIS A 31 -14.49 -29.25 5.05
CA HIS A 31 -13.29 -28.82 5.76
C HIS A 31 -13.54 -27.60 6.65
N ARG A 32 -12.68 -27.41 7.65
CA ARG A 32 -12.72 -26.28 8.60
C ARG A 32 -11.45 -25.43 8.52
N ARG A 33 -11.14 -24.99 7.29
CA ARG A 33 -9.98 -24.14 6.99
C ARG A 33 -10.39 -22.95 6.15
N LEU A 34 -9.91 -21.76 6.53
CA LEU A 34 -9.98 -20.53 5.75
C LEU A 34 -8.58 -20.14 5.31
N ILE A 35 -8.40 -19.93 4.01
CA ILE A 35 -7.15 -19.44 3.44
C ILE A 35 -7.25 -17.93 3.30
N LEU A 36 -6.37 -17.20 3.97
CA LEU A 36 -6.26 -15.74 3.88
C LEU A 36 -4.91 -15.35 3.27
N PRO A 37 -4.82 -14.21 2.57
CA PRO A 37 -3.54 -13.68 2.10
C PRO A 37 -2.67 -13.25 3.29
N ILE A 38 -1.35 -13.35 3.14
CA ILE A 38 -0.38 -12.97 4.18
C ILE A 38 -0.58 -11.52 4.63
N SER A 39 -0.93 -10.63 3.70
CA SER A 39 -1.17 -9.21 3.99
C SER A 39 -2.38 -8.96 4.91
N GLY A 40 -3.22 -9.97 5.16
CA GLY A 40 -4.33 -9.89 6.10
C GLY A 40 -3.94 -10.19 7.55
N ALA A 41 -2.76 -10.79 7.78
CA ALA A 41 -2.32 -11.21 9.11
C ALA A 41 -2.30 -10.09 10.18
N PRO A 42 -1.92 -8.83 9.86
CA PRO A 42 -1.96 -7.76 10.85
C PRO A 42 -3.35 -7.40 11.37
N GLY A 43 -4.42 -7.73 10.62
CA GLY A 43 -5.80 -7.34 10.95
C GLY A 43 -6.66 -8.49 11.50
N VAL A 44 -6.24 -9.74 11.33
CA VAL A 44 -7.06 -10.91 11.65
C VAL A 44 -6.42 -11.78 12.73
N ALA A 45 -7.08 -11.85 13.88
CA ALA A 45 -6.73 -12.76 14.96
C ALA A 45 -7.23 -14.18 14.63
N ALA A 46 -6.36 -15.00 14.04
CA ALA A 46 -6.68 -16.36 13.58
C ALA A 46 -7.30 -17.25 14.68
N HIS A 47 -6.82 -17.13 15.92
CA HIS A 47 -7.32 -17.89 17.07
C HIS A 47 -8.76 -17.52 17.43
N GLU A 48 -9.12 -16.23 17.35
CA GLU A 48 -10.50 -15.78 17.58
C GLU A 48 -11.45 -16.25 16.47
N VAL A 49 -11.00 -16.22 15.20
CA VAL A 49 -11.77 -16.78 14.09
C VAL A 49 -12.05 -18.27 14.33
N ALA A 50 -11.02 -19.04 14.71
CA ALA A 50 -11.16 -20.46 15.00
C ALA A 50 -12.12 -20.71 16.18
N LYS A 51 -11.97 -19.97 17.28
CA LYS A 51 -12.84 -20.08 18.46
C LYS A 51 -14.31 -19.80 18.14
N GLN A 52 -14.60 -18.81 17.29
CA GLN A 52 -15.97 -18.34 17.06
C GLN A 52 -16.68 -18.97 15.86
N THR A 53 -15.93 -19.56 14.93
CA THR A 53 -16.49 -20.14 13.69
C THR A 53 -16.14 -21.61 13.50
N GLY A 54 -15.18 -22.13 14.26
CA GLY A 54 -14.60 -23.45 14.05
C GLY A 54 -13.64 -23.54 12.86
N PHE A 55 -13.43 -22.46 12.10
CA PHE A 55 -12.50 -22.45 10.96
C PHE A 55 -11.09 -22.05 11.39
N ASN A 56 -10.13 -22.92 11.12
CA ASN A 56 -8.71 -22.59 11.27
C ASN A 56 -8.26 -21.70 10.11
N VAL A 57 -7.64 -20.56 10.43
CA VAL A 57 -7.09 -19.64 9.42
C VAL A 57 -5.66 -20.07 9.07
N SER A 58 -5.37 -20.14 7.77
CA SER A 58 -4.04 -20.34 7.22
C SER A 58 -3.67 -19.15 6.34
N TYR A 59 -2.50 -18.55 6.56
CA TYR A 59 -2.00 -17.45 5.74
C TYR A 59 -1.19 -18.02 4.58
N ALA A 60 -1.76 -17.99 3.37
CA ALA A 60 -1.20 -18.67 2.20
C ALA A 60 -0.10 -17.85 1.54
N THR A 61 -0.45 -17.02 0.56
CA THR A 61 0.51 -16.32 -0.29
C THR A 61 0.25 -14.82 -0.27
N LEU A 62 1.26 -14.05 -0.66
CA LEU A 62 1.09 -12.62 -0.85
C LEU A 62 0.35 -12.32 -2.17
N ARG A 63 0.68 -13.05 -3.24
CA ARG A 63 0.06 -12.91 -4.56
C ARG A 63 -0.94 -14.04 -4.79
N ALA A 64 -2.12 -13.69 -5.30
CA ALA A 64 -3.15 -14.67 -5.64
C ALA A 64 -2.70 -15.63 -6.78
N SER A 65 -1.78 -15.19 -7.63
CA SER A 65 -1.19 -16.00 -8.70
C SER A 65 -0.43 -17.23 -8.19
N ASP A 66 0.06 -17.16 -6.95
CA ASP A 66 0.87 -18.23 -6.35
C ASP A 66 -0.01 -19.27 -5.63
N LEU A 67 -1.33 -19.06 -5.60
CA LEU A 67 -2.27 -19.94 -4.91
C LEU A 67 -2.31 -21.36 -5.49
N PRO A 68 -2.25 -21.59 -6.82
CA PRO A 68 -2.17 -22.95 -7.37
C PRO A 68 -0.94 -23.71 -6.87
N GLU A 69 0.25 -23.11 -6.98
CA GLU A 69 1.50 -23.71 -6.50
C GLU A 69 1.46 -23.98 -4.98
N TYR A 70 0.86 -23.06 -4.21
CA TYR A 70 0.64 -23.25 -2.78
C TYR A 70 -0.30 -24.43 -2.48
N LEU A 71 -1.35 -24.66 -3.26
CA LEU A 71 -2.23 -25.80 -3.04
C LEU A 71 -1.54 -27.12 -3.43
N ASP A 72 -0.81 -27.12 -4.54
CA ASP A 72 -0.10 -28.29 -5.07
C ASP A 72 1.07 -28.73 -4.18
N ASN A 73 1.73 -27.77 -3.50
CA ASN A 73 2.85 -28.06 -2.60
C ASN A 73 2.42 -28.43 -1.16
N GLY A 74 1.14 -28.79 -0.97
CA GLY A 74 0.62 -29.19 0.33
C GLY A 74 0.31 -28.03 1.28
N MET A 75 -0.01 -26.84 0.74
CA MET A 75 -0.32 -25.62 1.51
C MET A 75 0.87 -25.10 2.32
N VAL A 76 2.07 -25.23 1.77
CA VAL A 76 3.31 -24.74 2.38
C VAL A 76 3.74 -23.45 1.71
N THR A 77 3.67 -22.35 2.43
CA THR A 77 4.11 -21.05 1.91
C THR A 77 5.62 -21.02 1.75
N THR A 78 6.12 -20.99 0.52
CA THR A 78 7.56 -20.86 0.22
C THR A 78 8.07 -19.43 0.50
N PRO A 79 9.39 -19.20 0.66
CA PRO A 79 9.93 -17.85 0.87
C PRO A 79 9.52 -16.86 -0.23
N LYS A 80 9.58 -17.29 -1.50
CA LYS A 80 9.19 -16.47 -2.67
C LYS A 80 7.74 -15.98 -2.60
N MET A 81 6.82 -16.78 -2.04
CA MET A 81 5.41 -16.42 -1.87
C MET A 81 5.16 -15.35 -0.79
N ARG A 82 6.16 -15.08 0.06
CA ARG A 82 6.09 -14.07 1.15
C ARG A 82 6.76 -12.75 0.79
N GLU A 83 7.53 -12.71 -0.29
CA GLU A 83 8.38 -11.57 -0.63
C GLU A 83 7.70 -10.61 -1.62
N ILE A 84 7.86 -9.31 -1.35
CA ILE A 84 7.59 -8.25 -2.33
C ILE A 84 8.89 -8.00 -3.09
N THR A 85 8.84 -8.08 -4.42
CA THR A 85 10.03 -7.91 -5.26
C THR A 85 10.44 -6.45 -5.47
N PHE A 86 9.56 -5.50 -5.16
CA PHE A 86 9.77 -4.06 -5.37
C PHE A 86 10.35 -3.74 -6.76
N SER A 87 9.87 -4.45 -7.78
CA SER A 87 10.26 -4.25 -9.18
C SER A 87 9.88 -2.84 -9.65
N LEU A 88 10.51 -2.37 -10.73
CA LEU A 88 10.17 -1.06 -11.32
C LEU A 88 8.67 -0.95 -11.62
N TYR A 89 8.07 -2.02 -12.16
CA TYR A 89 6.63 -2.06 -12.43
C TYR A 89 5.78 -1.93 -11.16
N GLU A 90 6.11 -2.67 -10.09
CA GLU A 90 5.39 -2.57 -8.82
C GLU A 90 5.44 -1.16 -8.22
N ARG A 91 6.55 -0.44 -8.42
CA ARG A 91 6.68 0.97 -7.98
C ARG A 91 5.92 1.92 -8.89
N LEU A 92 5.95 1.73 -10.20
CA LEU A 92 5.20 2.54 -11.16
C LEU A 92 3.69 2.53 -10.85
N VAL A 93 3.14 1.37 -10.51
CA VAL A 93 1.72 1.21 -10.18
C VAL A 93 1.30 2.00 -8.93
N LEU A 94 2.24 2.35 -8.04
CA LEU A 94 1.96 3.14 -6.84
C LEU A 94 1.93 4.65 -7.09
N ILE A 95 2.57 5.13 -8.16
CA ILE A 95 2.69 6.57 -8.47
C ILE A 95 1.34 7.29 -8.50
N PRO A 96 0.28 6.79 -9.16
CA PRO A 96 -1.00 7.49 -9.18
C PRO A 96 -1.60 7.68 -7.78
N VAL A 97 -1.44 6.69 -6.90
CA VAL A 97 -1.91 6.77 -5.52
C VAL A 97 -1.11 7.81 -4.75
N GLU A 98 0.22 7.84 -4.92
CA GLU A 98 1.10 8.83 -4.29
C GLU A 98 0.77 10.26 -4.74
N VAL A 99 0.53 10.48 -6.04
CA VAL A 99 0.10 11.78 -6.58
C VAL A 99 -1.19 12.23 -5.92
N VAL A 100 -2.22 11.38 -5.88
CA VAL A 100 -3.52 11.72 -5.29
C VAL A 100 -3.39 12.04 -3.79
N LEU A 101 -2.58 11.28 -3.06
CA LEU A 101 -2.31 11.54 -1.65
C LEU A 101 -1.54 12.86 -1.43
N ALA A 102 -0.66 13.24 -2.36
CA ALA A 102 0.12 14.46 -2.32
C ALA A 102 -0.65 15.71 -2.80
N LEU A 103 -1.76 15.58 -3.53
CA LEU A 103 -2.49 16.73 -4.09
C LEU A 103 -2.86 17.77 -3.04
N LYS A 104 -3.35 17.36 -1.87
CA LYS A 104 -3.76 18.29 -0.81
C LYS A 104 -2.57 19.09 -0.28
N THR A 105 -1.46 18.41 0.01
CA THR A 105 -0.24 19.06 0.50
C THR A 105 0.40 19.94 -0.57
N MET A 106 0.43 19.48 -1.83
CA MET A 106 0.91 20.27 -2.97
C MET A 106 0.07 21.53 -3.18
N ALA A 107 -1.26 21.46 -3.05
CA ALA A 107 -2.12 22.63 -3.20
C ALA A 107 -1.83 23.67 -2.11
N VAL A 108 -1.75 23.26 -0.85
CA VAL A 108 -1.42 24.17 0.27
C VAL A 108 -0.02 24.77 0.10
N ALA A 109 0.97 23.96 -0.24
CA ALA A 109 2.33 24.42 -0.46
C ALA A 109 2.46 25.37 -1.66
N SER A 110 1.69 25.15 -2.73
CA SER A 110 1.66 26.06 -3.89
C SER A 110 1.17 27.45 -3.51
N VAL A 111 0.16 27.54 -2.63
CA VAL A 111 -0.32 28.84 -2.12
C VAL A 111 0.77 29.52 -1.30
N VAL A 112 1.43 28.78 -0.39
CA VAL A 112 2.51 29.32 0.44
C VAL A 112 3.68 29.83 -0.42
N VAL A 113 4.14 29.03 -1.39
CA VAL A 113 5.20 29.42 -2.33
C VAL A 113 4.79 30.64 -3.14
N GLY A 114 3.53 30.71 -3.60
CA GLY A 114 3.02 31.87 -4.33
C GLY A 114 3.00 33.14 -3.49
N VAL A 115 2.58 33.07 -2.23
CA VAL A 115 2.62 34.22 -1.31
C VAL A 115 4.05 34.68 -1.05
N VAL A 116 4.98 33.75 -0.82
CA VAL A 116 6.40 34.08 -0.62
C VAL A 116 6.99 34.75 -1.87
N ALA A 117 6.69 34.21 -3.06
CA ALA A 117 7.13 34.79 -4.33
C ALA A 117 6.56 36.19 -4.56
N LEU A 118 5.29 36.42 -4.19
CA LEU A 118 4.65 37.73 -4.26
C LEU A 118 5.36 38.76 -3.37
N LEU A 119 5.73 38.37 -2.15
CA LEU A 119 6.41 39.25 -1.20
C LEU A 119 7.84 39.61 -1.62
N LEU A 120 8.55 38.67 -2.27
CA LEU A 120 9.97 38.85 -2.62
C LEU A 120 10.20 39.41 -4.03
N GLY A 121 9.38 39.02 -5.01
CA GLY A 121 9.57 39.33 -6.43
C GLY A 121 8.34 39.93 -7.11
N GLY A 122 7.28 40.22 -6.36
CA GLY A 122 6.03 40.78 -6.88
C GLY A 122 5.20 39.78 -7.69
N MET A 123 4.10 40.27 -8.26
CA MET A 123 3.17 39.50 -9.11
C MET A 123 3.84 38.65 -10.21
N PRO A 124 4.85 39.13 -10.98
CA PRO A 124 5.42 38.33 -12.05
C PRO A 124 6.20 37.09 -11.57
N ALA A 125 6.72 37.10 -10.34
CA ALA A 125 7.49 35.97 -9.79
C ALA A 125 6.61 34.78 -9.37
N VAL A 126 5.31 35.01 -9.12
CA VAL A 126 4.39 34.02 -8.56
C VAL A 126 4.21 32.82 -9.49
N ALA A 127 3.91 33.07 -10.78
CA ALA A 127 3.65 32.01 -11.74
C ALA A 127 4.88 31.10 -11.92
N GLY A 128 6.07 31.70 -12.06
CA GLY A 128 7.33 30.95 -12.19
C GLY A 128 7.62 30.09 -10.96
N ALA A 129 7.46 30.64 -9.75
CA ALA A 129 7.72 29.92 -8.51
C ALA A 129 6.75 28.74 -8.29
N VAL A 130 5.46 28.92 -8.58
CA VAL A 130 4.46 27.86 -8.46
C VAL A 130 4.69 26.76 -9.50
N ILE A 131 4.99 27.12 -10.75
CA ILE A 131 5.30 26.14 -11.81
C ILE A 131 6.56 25.35 -11.45
N ALA A 132 7.62 26.03 -10.97
CA ALA A 132 8.85 25.38 -10.55
C ALA A 132 8.60 24.42 -9.38
N TYR A 133 7.83 24.83 -8.38
CA TYR A 133 7.45 23.97 -7.25
C TYR A 133 6.65 22.74 -7.69
N LEU A 134 5.63 22.92 -8.53
CA LEU A 134 4.82 21.80 -9.03
C LEU A 134 5.66 20.83 -9.87
N GLY A 135 6.56 21.36 -10.73
CA GLY A 135 7.50 20.56 -11.51
C GLY A 135 8.43 19.75 -10.63
N ALA A 136 9.02 20.37 -9.60
CA ALA A 136 9.89 19.70 -8.63
C ALA A 136 9.12 18.62 -7.86
N ALA A 137 7.95 18.95 -7.31
CA ALA A 137 7.12 18.00 -6.55
C ALA A 137 6.69 16.78 -7.40
N LEU A 138 6.24 17.01 -8.64
CA LEU A 138 5.86 15.91 -9.53
C LEU A 138 7.08 15.05 -9.91
N THR A 139 8.23 15.68 -10.15
CA THR A 139 9.48 14.96 -10.43
C THR A 139 9.89 14.10 -9.24
N GLY A 140 9.86 14.64 -8.03
CA GLY A 140 10.14 13.90 -6.80
C GLY A 140 9.20 12.71 -6.59
N ILE A 141 7.89 12.87 -6.82
CA ILE A 141 6.87 11.82 -6.67
C ILE A 141 7.03 10.72 -7.73
N VAL A 142 7.34 11.06 -8.98
CA VAL A 142 7.44 10.08 -10.07
C VAL A 142 8.83 9.41 -10.09
N VAL A 143 9.88 10.21 -10.04
CA VAL A 143 11.26 9.74 -10.22
C VAL A 143 11.85 9.18 -8.93
N GLY A 144 11.41 9.67 -7.75
CA GLY A 144 11.87 9.20 -6.45
C GLY A 144 11.71 7.69 -6.25
N PRO A 145 10.50 7.11 -6.38
CA PRO A 145 10.29 5.66 -6.27
C PRO A 145 11.07 4.85 -7.30
N LEU A 146 11.23 5.37 -8.52
CA LEU A 146 11.94 4.70 -9.61
C LEU A 146 13.45 4.63 -9.35
N LEU A 147 14.04 5.73 -8.86
CA LEU A 147 15.48 5.82 -8.59
C LEU A 147 15.85 5.44 -7.16
N LEU A 148 14.88 5.05 -6.32
CA LEU A 148 15.11 4.70 -4.92
C LEU A 148 16.31 3.77 -4.62
N PRO A 149 16.63 2.73 -5.44
CA PRO A 149 17.76 1.84 -5.18
C PRO A 149 19.11 2.51 -5.42
N TRP A 150 19.14 3.53 -6.28
CA TRP A 150 20.36 4.24 -6.70
C TRP A 150 20.55 5.55 -5.96
N LEU A 151 19.50 6.10 -5.33
CA LEU A 151 19.59 7.32 -4.55
C LEU A 151 20.36 7.09 -3.25
N PRO A 152 21.43 7.86 -2.98
CA PRO A 152 22.25 7.72 -1.79
C PRO A 152 21.50 8.18 -0.52
N GLY A 153 21.94 7.68 0.63
CA GLY A 153 21.40 8.07 1.94
C GLY A 153 20.25 7.19 2.46
N ARG A 154 19.98 7.30 3.76
CA ARG A 154 18.93 6.52 4.45
C ARG A 154 17.59 7.28 4.57
N SER A 155 17.63 8.60 4.48
CA SER A 155 16.45 9.45 4.65
C SER A 155 15.69 9.62 3.34
N PHE A 156 14.40 9.25 3.33
CA PHE A 156 13.52 9.47 2.18
C PHE A 156 13.33 10.96 1.86
N ALA A 157 13.41 11.84 2.85
CA ALA A 157 13.32 13.29 2.63
C ALA A 157 14.52 13.83 1.84
N VAL A 158 15.73 13.33 2.14
CA VAL A 158 16.95 13.72 1.42
C VAL A 158 16.93 13.18 -0.02
N LYS A 159 16.45 11.95 -0.20
CA LYS A 159 16.28 11.35 -1.53
C LYS A 159 15.25 12.12 -2.37
N GLY A 160 14.16 12.54 -1.75
CA GLY A 160 13.15 13.40 -2.40
C GLY A 160 13.77 14.71 -2.84
N ALA A 161 14.37 15.48 -1.92
CA ALA A 161 14.99 16.77 -2.22
C ALA A 161 16.09 16.72 -3.30
N ALA A 162 16.81 15.59 -3.41
CA ALA A 162 17.82 15.40 -4.46
C ALA A 162 17.22 15.26 -5.87
N VAL A 163 15.96 14.80 -5.96
CA VAL A 163 15.26 14.52 -7.21
C VAL A 163 14.24 15.62 -7.56
N GLY A 164 13.66 16.26 -6.54
CA GLY A 164 12.65 17.32 -6.68
C GLY A 164 12.04 17.71 -5.35
#